data_AF-A0A9N9T697-F1
#
_entry.id   AF-A0A9N9T697-F1
#
_cell.length_a   1.000
_cell.length_b   1.000
_cell.length_c   1.000
_cell.angle_alpha   90.00
_cell.angle_beta   90.00
_cell.angle_gamma   90.00
#
_symmetry.space_group_name_H-M   'P 1'
#
loop_
_entity.id
_entity.type
_entity.pdbx_description
1 polymer ?
#
loop_
_entity_poly.entity_id
_entity_poly.type
_entity_poly.pdbx_seq_one_letter_code
_entity_poly.pdbx_strand_id
1 'polypeptide(L)'
;MNRNSCLFSGSYFDVSAAAQQDTPNSSWSNISCNWSKFSPGQEIACRNEYVENCIKEINFPDIPNGNGGTYQDLKNKLKDLHQAYIQAFQENCSIATQQKADVKILKNLKNTYTNLTSQYKNLLNSKDNLEKDEKETLADYNLKKESFQKAIHMYTTYFDLNISIEDSSDATIIASVCFASAKTMTPVKVIIDRKEKKIIDIDSKGLLTKEECEDITFGPEFLYYLRQRVLTPT
;
A
#
# COMPACT_ATOMS: atom_id res chain seq x y z
N MET A 1 0.24 -9.14 -29.37
CA MET A 1 1.00 -10.37 -29.71
C MET A 1 2.26 -9.87 -30.41
N ASN A 2 3.49 -10.11 -29.97
CA ASN A 2 4.06 -11.41 -29.66
C ASN A 2 5.24 -11.25 -28.67
N ARG A 3 5.48 -12.32 -27.91
CA ARG A 3 6.40 -12.42 -26.77
C ARG A 3 7.86 -12.43 -27.27
N ASN A 4 8.72 -11.58 -26.71
CA ASN A 4 10.17 -11.76 -26.76
C ASN A 4 10.52 -12.96 -25.87
N SER A 5 10.54 -14.15 -26.48
CA SER A 5 11.03 -15.37 -25.89
C SER A 5 12.55 -15.32 -25.79
N CYS A 6 13.06 -15.42 -24.56
CA CYS A 6 14.41 -15.86 -24.27
C CYS A 6 14.60 -17.26 -24.87
N LEU A 7 15.15 -17.32 -26.07
CA LEU A 7 15.81 -18.50 -26.58
C LEU A 7 17.29 -18.27 -26.31
N PHE A 8 17.84 -18.98 -25.33
CA PHE A 8 19.23 -19.40 -25.40
C PHE A 8 19.33 -20.25 -26.67
N SER A 9 19.65 -19.60 -27.79
CA SER A 9 19.88 -20.25 -29.07
C SER A 9 21.12 -21.11 -28.91
N GLY A 10 20.90 -22.42 -28.79
CA GLY A 10 21.92 -23.45 -28.93
C GLY A 10 22.46 -23.48 -30.35
N SER A 11 23.26 -22.48 -30.71
CA SER A 11 23.87 -22.37 -32.03
C SER A 11 25.12 -21.50 -32.00
N TYR A 12 26.14 -21.88 -31.26
CA TYR A 12 27.53 -21.49 -31.54
C TYR A 12 28.48 -22.51 -30.90
N PHE A 13 28.39 -23.76 -31.35
CA PHE A 13 29.50 -24.71 -31.43
C PHE A 13 28.98 -25.86 -32.30
N ASP A 14 28.67 -25.54 -33.55
CA ASP A 14 28.60 -26.57 -34.58
C ASP A 14 30.05 -26.92 -34.94
N VAL A 15 30.66 -27.82 -34.17
CA VAL A 15 31.96 -28.42 -34.50
C VAL A 15 31.70 -29.66 -35.35
N SER A 16 30.96 -29.49 -36.45
CA SER A 16 30.83 -30.52 -37.49
C SER A 16 31.67 -30.22 -38.74
N ALA A 17 32.63 -29.31 -38.64
CA ALA A 17 33.56 -29.00 -39.74
C ALA A 17 35.01 -28.76 -39.28
N ALA A 18 35.54 -29.67 -38.45
CA ALA A 18 36.99 -29.90 -38.33
C ALA A 18 37.29 -31.29 -37.77
N ALA A 19 36.53 -32.31 -38.18
CA ALA A 19 36.97 -33.69 -38.08
C ALA A 19 37.91 -33.98 -39.26
N GLN A 20 39.04 -33.29 -39.34
CA GLN A 20 40.18 -33.83 -40.08
C GLN A 20 40.95 -34.67 -39.07
N GLN A 21 40.69 -35.97 -39.16
CA GLN A 21 41.32 -37.02 -38.40
C GLN A 21 42.82 -37.02 -38.70
N ASP A 22 43.60 -36.27 -37.94
CA ASP A 22 44.85 -36.83 -37.43
C ASP A 22 44.42 -37.74 -36.29
N THR A 23 44.33 -39.04 -36.55
CA THR A 23 44.15 -40.06 -35.50
C THR A 23 45.21 -39.82 -34.43
N PRO A 24 44.85 -39.34 -33.22
CA PRO A 24 45.81 -39.26 -32.14
C PRO A 24 46.06 -40.71 -31.76
N ASN A 25 47.25 -41.19 -32.05
CA ASN A 25 47.70 -42.47 -31.54
C ASN A 25 48.04 -42.28 -30.06
N SER A 26 47.04 -42.00 -29.24
CA SER A 26 47.24 -41.69 -27.84
C SER A 26 45.96 -41.96 -27.06
N SER A 27 46.12 -42.47 -25.84
CA SER A 27 45.14 -42.74 -24.77
C SER A 27 44.21 -41.58 -24.36
N TRP A 28 43.97 -40.60 -25.23
CA TRP A 28 43.40 -39.29 -24.95
C TRP A 28 41.94 -39.13 -25.41
N SER A 29 41.36 -40.17 -26.04
CA SER A 29 39.95 -40.24 -26.42
C SER A 29 38.97 -40.40 -25.25
N ASN A 30 39.46 -40.50 -24.01
CA ASN A 30 38.66 -40.80 -22.82
C ASN A 30 38.22 -39.58 -22.00
N ILE A 31 38.51 -38.34 -22.43
CA ILE A 31 38.00 -37.13 -21.77
C ILE A 31 36.54 -36.92 -22.20
N SER A 32 35.60 -37.66 -21.59
CA SER A 32 34.17 -37.44 -21.82
C SER A 32 33.65 -36.32 -20.90
N CYS A 33 33.43 -35.12 -21.44
CA CYS A 33 32.75 -34.05 -20.70
C CYS A 33 31.26 -34.39 -20.57
N ASN A 34 30.84 -34.82 -19.38
CA ASN A 34 29.43 -35.04 -19.08
C ASN A 34 28.72 -33.70 -18.81
N TRP A 35 28.16 -33.09 -19.85
CA TRP A 35 27.48 -31.79 -19.80
C TRP A 35 26.27 -31.72 -18.85
N SER A 36 25.68 -32.87 -18.49
CA SER A 36 24.56 -32.92 -17.52
C SER A 36 24.99 -32.76 -16.07
N LYS A 37 26.30 -32.88 -15.79
CA LYS A 37 26.89 -32.70 -14.45
C LYS A 37 27.79 -31.47 -14.37
N PHE A 38 27.86 -30.66 -15.44
CA PHE A 38 28.78 -29.54 -15.55
C PHE A 38 28.76 -28.66 -14.30
N SER A 39 29.94 -28.46 -13.73
CA SER A 39 30.18 -27.46 -12.70
C SER A 39 31.46 -26.70 -13.04
N PRO A 40 31.55 -25.41 -12.69
CA PRO A 40 32.77 -24.63 -12.93
C PRO A 40 34.02 -25.29 -12.35
N GLY A 41 33.91 -25.94 -11.18
CA GLY A 41 35.01 -26.67 -10.57
C GLY A 41 35.46 -27.91 -11.36
N GLN A 42 34.53 -28.66 -11.97
CA GLN A 42 34.87 -29.80 -12.81
C GLN A 42 35.49 -29.38 -14.13
N GLU A 43 34.99 -28.31 -14.76
CA GLU A 43 35.59 -27.78 -16.01
C GLU A 43 37.05 -27.33 -15.78
N ILE A 44 37.30 -26.64 -14.67
CA ILE A 44 38.66 -26.24 -14.28
C ILE A 44 39.54 -27.47 -14.03
N ALA A 45 39.04 -28.47 -13.30
CA ALA A 45 39.77 -29.70 -13.03
C ALA A 45 40.15 -30.47 -14.31
N CYS A 46 39.20 -30.64 -15.25
CA CYS A 46 39.44 -31.30 -16.53
C CYS A 46 40.46 -30.54 -17.39
N ARG A 47 40.41 -29.21 -17.41
CA ARG A 47 41.38 -28.41 -18.17
C ARG A 47 42.76 -28.38 -17.53
N ASN A 48 42.85 -28.38 -16.20
CA ASN A 48 44.12 -28.54 -15.49
C ASN A 48 44.79 -29.86 -15.87
N GLU A 49 44.04 -30.96 -15.82
CA GLU A 49 44.53 -32.28 -16.21
C GLU A 49 45.01 -32.29 -17.68
N TYR A 50 44.23 -31.70 -18.59
CA TYR A 50 44.61 -31.58 -19.99
C TYR A 50 45.92 -30.83 -20.19
N VAL A 51 46.05 -29.64 -19.60
CA VAL A 51 47.26 -28.80 -19.76
C VAL A 51 48.47 -29.44 -19.09
N GLU A 52 48.31 -30.05 -17.92
CA GLU A 52 49.39 -30.81 -17.27
C GLU A 52 49.90 -31.95 -18.16
N ASN A 53 49.00 -32.68 -18.81
CA ASN A 53 49.39 -33.75 -19.70
C ASN A 53 50.08 -33.20 -20.96
N CYS A 54 49.59 -32.10 -21.56
CA CYS A 54 50.28 -31.44 -22.68
C CYS A 54 51.70 -30.99 -22.30
N ILE A 55 51.91 -30.49 -21.07
CA ILE A 55 53.23 -30.09 -20.58
C ILE A 55 54.17 -31.30 -20.42
N LYS A 56 53.66 -32.45 -19.96
CA LYS A 56 54.43 -33.69 -19.80
C LYS A 56 54.87 -34.28 -21.15
N GLU A 57 54.07 -34.12 -22.20
CA GLU A 57 54.42 -34.59 -23.55
C GLU A 57 55.51 -33.75 -24.23
N ILE A 58 55.73 -32.50 -23.78
CA ILE A 58 56.84 -31.67 -24.26
C ILE A 58 58.15 -32.17 -23.64
N ASN A 59 58.77 -33.17 -24.26
CA ASN A 59 59.95 -33.90 -23.75
C ASN A 59 61.20 -33.70 -24.63
N PHE A 60 61.46 -32.46 -25.02
CA PHE A 60 62.64 -32.10 -25.83
C PHE A 60 63.75 -31.48 -24.95
N PRO A 61 65.03 -31.82 -25.19
CA PRO A 61 66.14 -31.08 -24.59
C PRO A 61 66.08 -29.60 -25.01
N ASP A 62 66.63 -28.68 -24.19
CA ASP A 62 66.63 -27.23 -24.43
C ASP A 62 67.41 -26.85 -25.70
N ILE A 63 66.80 -27.09 -26.85
CA ILE A 63 67.25 -26.65 -28.16
C ILE A 63 66.49 -25.34 -28.44
N PRO A 64 67.19 -24.23 -28.76
CA PRO A 64 66.53 -23.01 -29.15
C PRO A 64 65.65 -23.26 -30.38
N ASN A 65 64.38 -22.88 -30.29
CA ASN A 65 63.46 -22.92 -31.42
C ASN A 65 63.82 -21.83 -32.44
N GLY A 66 63.21 -21.86 -33.63
CA GLY A 66 63.50 -20.91 -34.73
C GLY A 66 63.29 -19.42 -34.40
N ASN A 67 62.71 -19.11 -33.23
CA ASN A 67 62.49 -17.74 -32.74
C ASN A 67 63.41 -17.35 -31.57
N GLY A 68 64.43 -18.17 -31.25
CA GLY A 68 65.39 -17.90 -30.17
C GLY A 68 64.88 -18.20 -28.76
N GLY A 69 63.67 -18.77 -28.61
CA GLY A 69 63.12 -19.22 -27.33
C GLY A 69 63.41 -20.70 -27.07
N THR A 70 63.37 -21.11 -25.80
CA THR A 70 63.53 -22.51 -25.39
C THR A 70 62.18 -23.24 -25.30
N TYR A 71 62.20 -24.57 -25.27
CA TYR A 71 61.00 -25.36 -24.96
C TYR A 71 60.45 -25.05 -23.55
N GLN A 72 61.33 -24.63 -22.63
CA GLN A 72 60.94 -24.17 -21.32
C GLN A 72 60.10 -22.88 -21.36
N ASP A 73 60.42 -21.93 -22.26
CA ASP A 73 59.65 -20.70 -22.44
C ASP A 73 58.23 -20.99 -22.95
N LEU A 74 58.08 -21.98 -23.83
CA LEU A 74 56.77 -22.43 -24.32
C LEU A 74 55.93 -23.07 -23.21
N LYS A 75 56.55 -23.90 -22.35
CA LYS A 75 55.88 -24.49 -21.18
C LYS A 75 55.38 -23.41 -20.22
N ASN A 76 56.20 -22.41 -19.93
CA ASN A 76 55.82 -21.30 -19.06
C ASN A 76 54.68 -20.47 -19.67
N LYS A 77 54.77 -20.13 -20.96
CA LYS A 77 53.71 -19.40 -21.66
C LYS A 77 52.38 -20.16 -21.69
N LEU A 78 52.41 -21.48 -21.85
CA LEU A 78 51.20 -22.30 -21.80
C LEU A 78 50.57 -22.29 -20.41
N LYS A 79 51.38 -22.35 -19.34
CA LYS A 79 50.89 -22.21 -17.95
C LYS A 79 50.27 -20.84 -17.71
N ASP A 80 50.92 -19.77 -18.15
CA ASP A 80 50.43 -18.41 -17.96
C ASP A 80 49.09 -18.18 -18.69
N LEU A 81 48.99 -18.65 -19.94
CA LEU A 81 47.75 -18.58 -20.72
C LEU A 81 46.61 -19.38 -20.08
N HIS A 82 46.91 -20.58 -19.59
CA HIS A 82 45.92 -21.43 -18.90
C HIS A 82 45.44 -20.80 -17.60
N GLN A 83 46.35 -20.21 -16.82
CA GLN A 83 46.00 -19.51 -15.59
C GLN A 83 45.11 -18.28 -15.88
N ALA A 84 45.43 -17.50 -16.91
CA ALA A 84 44.61 -16.37 -17.34
C ALA A 84 43.21 -16.83 -17.79
N TYR A 85 43.12 -17.95 -18.52
CA TYR A 85 41.84 -18.55 -18.90
C TYR A 85 41.00 -18.95 -17.69
N ILE A 86 41.58 -19.63 -16.70
CA ILE A 86 40.85 -20.06 -15.49
C ILE A 86 40.30 -18.86 -14.73
N GLN A 87 41.11 -17.80 -14.57
CA GLN A 87 40.68 -16.57 -13.90
C GLN A 87 39.49 -15.94 -14.60
N ALA A 88 39.56 -15.75 -15.92
CA ALA A 88 38.46 -15.18 -16.70
C ALA A 88 37.20 -16.06 -16.66
N PHE A 89 37.35 -17.38 -16.69
CA PHE A 89 36.23 -18.31 -16.59
C PHE A 89 35.53 -18.25 -15.23
N GLN A 90 36.30 -18.18 -14.13
CA GLN A 90 35.76 -18.04 -12.78
C GLN A 90 35.03 -16.70 -12.59
N GLU A 91 35.60 -15.61 -13.09
CA GLU A 91 34.98 -14.28 -13.05
C GLU A 91 33.62 -14.28 -13.79
N ASN A 92 33.58 -14.82 -15.00
CA ASN A 92 32.34 -14.93 -15.77
C ASN A 92 31.26 -15.78 -15.07
N CYS A 93 31.66 -16.87 -14.41
CA CYS A 93 30.75 -17.71 -13.64
C CYS A 93 30.17 -16.95 -12.41
N SER A 94 30.99 -16.12 -11.76
CA SER A 94 30.55 -15.24 -10.68
C SER A 94 29.54 -14.20 -11.18
N ILE A 95 29.85 -13.53 -12.30
CA ILE A 95 28.96 -12.55 -12.94
C ILE A 95 27.60 -13.18 -13.29
N ALA A 96 27.59 -14.36 -13.91
CA ALA A 96 26.36 -15.06 -14.26
C ALA A 96 25.51 -15.42 -13.02
N THR A 97 26.16 -15.82 -11.93
CA THR A 97 25.49 -16.11 -10.65
C THR A 97 24.85 -14.85 -10.07
N GLN A 98 25.59 -13.73 -10.07
CA GLN A 98 25.09 -12.44 -9.60
C GLN A 98 23.89 -11.97 -10.43
N GLN A 99 23.98 -12.03 -11.76
CA GLN A 99 22.88 -11.66 -12.66
C GLN A 99 21.61 -12.47 -12.38
N LYS A 100 21.73 -13.77 -12.09
CA LYS A 100 20.58 -14.61 -11.73
C LYS A 100 19.92 -14.15 -10.42
N ALA A 101 20.73 -13.72 -9.44
CA ALA A 101 20.23 -13.14 -8.20
C ALA A 101 19.52 -11.81 -8.44
N ASP A 102 20.10 -10.92 -9.25
CA ASP A 102 19.54 -9.61 -9.59
C ASP A 102 18.19 -9.75 -10.32
N VAL A 103 18.08 -10.70 -11.26
CA VAL A 103 16.81 -11.01 -11.94
C VAL A 103 15.72 -11.45 -10.95
N LYS A 104 16.06 -12.19 -9.89
CA LYS A 104 15.11 -12.57 -8.85
C LYS A 104 14.66 -11.35 -8.05
N ILE A 105 15.57 -10.45 -7.70
CA ILE A 105 15.27 -9.19 -7.02
C ILE A 105 14.33 -8.32 -7.87
N LEU A 106 14.63 -8.15 -9.16
CA LEU A 106 13.80 -7.39 -10.09
C LEU A 106 12.38 -7.95 -10.24
N LYS A 107 12.23 -9.28 -10.28
CA LYS A 107 10.90 -9.91 -10.29
C LYS A 107 10.11 -9.61 -9.02
N ASN A 108 10.75 -9.67 -7.85
CA ASN A 108 10.10 -9.34 -6.59
C ASN A 108 9.70 -7.86 -6.54
N LEU A 109 10.59 -6.95 -6.94
CA LEU A 109 10.30 -5.51 -7.01
C LEU A 109 9.11 -5.21 -7.93
N LYS A 110 9.05 -5.85 -9.10
CA LYS A 110 7.92 -5.71 -10.02
C LYS A 110 6.59 -6.13 -9.39
N ASN A 111 6.57 -7.24 -8.65
CA ASN A 111 5.37 -7.71 -7.96
C ASN A 111 4.93 -6.72 -6.88
N THR A 112 5.87 -6.21 -6.08
CA THR A 112 5.60 -5.19 -5.06
C THR A 112 5.02 -3.91 -5.67
N TYR A 113 5.63 -3.42 -6.76
CA TYR A 113 5.14 -2.23 -7.47
C TYR A 113 3.72 -2.42 -8.02
N THR A 114 3.41 -3.59 -8.57
CA THR A 114 2.08 -3.90 -9.10
C THR A 114 1.02 -3.94 -8.00
N ASN A 115 1.36 -4.51 -6.84
CA ASN A 115 0.48 -4.51 -5.67
C ASN A 115 0.23 -3.07 -5.17
N LEU A 116 1.30 -2.28 -5.02
CA LEU A 116 1.19 -0.88 -4.56
C LEU A 116 0.35 -0.03 -5.51
N THR A 117 0.50 -0.21 -6.82
CA THR A 117 -0.29 0.50 -7.84
C THR A 117 -1.79 0.16 -7.72
N SER A 118 -2.12 -1.12 -7.48
CA SER A 118 -3.50 -1.56 -7.26
C SER A 118 -4.09 -0.95 -5.99
N GLN A 119 -3.34 -0.92 -4.89
CA GLN A 119 -3.78 -0.30 -3.64
C GLN A 119 -4.01 1.20 -3.80
N TYR A 120 -3.11 1.91 -4.48
CA TYR A 120 -3.26 3.33 -4.75
C TYR A 120 -4.52 3.64 -5.55
N LYS A 121 -4.81 2.84 -6.59
CA LYS A 121 -6.03 2.99 -7.40
C LYS A 121 -7.30 2.77 -6.57
N ASN A 122 -7.31 1.77 -5.70
CA ASN A 122 -8.45 1.52 -4.81
C ASN A 122 -8.67 2.70 -3.84
N LEU A 123 -7.58 3.25 -3.30
CA LEU A 123 -7.63 4.37 -2.36
C LEU A 123 -8.16 5.65 -3.04
N LEU A 124 -7.76 5.90 -4.29
CA LEU A 124 -8.29 7.00 -5.09
C LEU A 124 -9.80 6.85 -5.33
N ASN A 125 -10.26 5.67 -5.73
CA ASN A 125 -11.70 5.41 -5.92
C ASN A 125 -12.50 5.58 -4.61
N SER A 126 -11.97 5.11 -3.48
CA SER A 126 -12.62 5.28 -2.18
C SER A 126 -12.72 6.75 -1.78
N LYS A 127 -11.68 7.55 -2.07
CA LYS A 127 -11.71 8.99 -1.84
C LYS A 127 -12.81 9.67 -2.65
N ASP A 128 -12.90 9.37 -3.95
CA ASP A 128 -13.92 9.97 -4.83
C ASP A 128 -15.35 9.63 -4.38
N ASN A 129 -15.57 8.40 -3.89
CA ASN A 129 -16.86 7.99 -3.32
C ASN A 129 -17.20 8.76 -2.04
N LEU A 130 -16.23 8.92 -1.12
CA LEU A 130 -16.44 9.67 0.12
C LEU A 130 -16.74 11.15 -0.14
N GLU A 131 -16.06 11.78 -1.09
CA GLU A 131 -16.35 13.17 -1.48
C GLU A 131 -17.76 13.32 -2.05
N LYS A 132 -18.24 12.32 -2.80
CA LYS A 132 -19.61 12.27 -3.30
C LYS A 132 -20.62 12.12 -2.16
N ASP A 133 -20.39 11.17 -1.25
CA ASP A 133 -21.29 10.92 -0.10
C ASP A 133 -21.37 12.14 0.82
N GLU A 134 -20.25 12.84 1.05
CA GLU A 134 -20.21 14.08 1.81
C GLU A 134 -21.09 15.16 1.16
N LYS A 135 -20.97 15.34 -0.16
CA LYS A 135 -21.75 16.33 -0.90
C LYS A 135 -23.25 16.02 -0.87
N GLU A 136 -23.63 14.75 -1.02
CA GLU A 136 -25.03 14.32 -0.94
C GLU A 136 -25.60 14.51 0.47
N THR A 137 -24.83 14.13 1.49
CA THR A 137 -25.23 14.28 2.90
C THR A 137 -25.38 15.76 3.28
N LEU A 138 -24.47 16.62 2.81
CA LEU A 138 -24.54 18.07 3.06
C LEU A 138 -25.76 18.69 2.37
N ALA A 139 -26.10 18.26 1.15
CA ALA A 139 -27.28 18.72 0.44
C ALA A 139 -28.58 18.31 1.18
N ASP A 140 -28.69 17.05 1.61
CA ASP A 140 -29.83 16.57 2.40
C ASP A 140 -29.95 17.29 3.75
N TYR A 141 -28.83 17.49 4.45
CA TYR A 141 -28.80 18.26 5.70
C TYR A 141 -29.32 19.68 5.50
N ASN A 142 -28.87 20.39 4.45
CA ASN A 142 -29.30 21.75 4.16
C ASN A 142 -30.80 21.81 3.83
N LEU A 143 -31.31 20.86 3.04
CA LEU A 143 -32.74 20.76 2.72
C LEU A 143 -33.59 20.55 3.99
N LYS A 144 -33.16 19.63 4.86
CA LYS A 144 -33.84 19.36 6.14
C LYS A 144 -33.79 20.57 7.06
N LYS A 145 -32.63 21.23 7.17
CA LYS A 145 -32.46 22.45 7.96
C LYS A 145 -33.41 23.56 7.49
N GLU A 146 -33.50 23.81 6.18
CA GLU A 146 -34.43 24.80 5.63
C GLU A 146 -35.89 24.43 5.92
N SER A 147 -36.24 23.15 5.79
CA SER A 147 -37.58 22.64 6.09
C SER A 147 -37.95 22.84 7.56
N PHE A 148 -37.03 22.55 8.48
CA PHE A 148 -37.22 22.81 9.91
C PHE A 148 -37.32 24.30 10.21
N GLN A 149 -36.52 25.15 9.57
CA GLN A 149 -36.63 26.61 9.74
C GLN A 149 -37.99 27.13 9.29
N LYS A 150 -38.53 26.65 8.16
CA LYS A 150 -39.88 26.97 7.71
C LYS A 150 -40.95 26.50 8.70
N ALA A 151 -40.82 25.27 9.21
CA ALA A 151 -41.74 24.73 10.21
C ALA A 151 -41.72 25.55 11.52
N ILE A 152 -40.52 25.86 12.05
CA ILE A 152 -40.35 26.71 13.24
C ILE A 152 -41.01 28.07 13.01
N HIS A 153 -40.76 28.71 11.86
CA HIS A 153 -41.39 29.98 11.53
C HIS A 153 -42.93 29.90 11.51
N MET A 154 -43.49 28.82 10.94
CA MET A 154 -44.93 28.57 11.00
C MET A 154 -45.42 28.42 12.44
N TYR A 155 -44.78 27.59 13.25
CA TYR A 155 -45.19 27.39 14.65
C TYR A 155 -45.13 28.69 15.46
N THR A 156 -44.06 29.47 15.30
CA THR A 156 -43.94 30.77 15.96
C THR A 156 -45.01 31.75 15.50
N THR A 157 -45.35 31.76 14.20
CA THR A 157 -46.37 32.67 13.68
C THR A 157 -47.79 32.29 14.11
N TYR A 158 -48.15 31.00 14.04
CA TYR A 158 -49.50 30.53 14.32
C TYR A 158 -49.80 30.36 15.81
N PHE A 159 -48.82 29.89 16.59
CA PHE A 159 -49.00 29.64 18.02
C PHE A 159 -48.45 30.74 18.90
N ASP A 160 -47.83 31.76 18.30
CA ASP A 160 -47.22 32.87 19.02
C ASP A 160 -46.18 32.38 20.05
N LEU A 161 -45.45 31.32 19.69
CA LEU A 161 -44.58 30.56 20.56
C LEU A 161 -43.17 30.51 19.97
N ASN A 162 -42.19 30.99 20.71
CA ASN A 162 -40.78 30.89 20.36
C ASN A 162 -40.07 30.01 21.39
N ILE A 163 -39.51 28.90 20.93
CA ILE A 163 -38.69 28.00 21.75
C ILE A 163 -37.29 27.99 21.17
N SER A 164 -36.31 28.26 22.02
CA SER A 164 -34.89 28.17 21.68
C SER A 164 -34.22 27.17 22.61
N ILE A 165 -33.37 26.30 22.05
CA ILE A 165 -32.56 25.37 22.85
C ILE A 165 -31.24 26.08 23.11
N GLU A 166 -30.94 26.36 24.37
CA GLU A 166 -29.70 27.04 24.80
C GLU A 166 -28.56 26.04 24.99
N ASP A 167 -28.87 24.89 25.57
CA ASP A 167 -27.93 23.80 25.80
C ASP A 167 -28.65 22.45 25.66
N SER A 168 -27.91 21.44 25.21
CA SER A 168 -28.40 20.08 25.08
C SER A 168 -27.28 19.09 25.34
N SER A 169 -27.48 18.26 26.36
CA SER A 169 -26.62 17.14 26.70
C SER A 169 -27.36 15.81 26.47
N ASP A 170 -26.69 14.69 26.72
CA ASP A 170 -27.30 13.36 26.64
C ASP A 170 -28.37 13.14 27.72
N ALA A 171 -28.28 13.85 28.84
CA ALA A 171 -29.21 13.73 29.96
C ALA A 171 -30.29 14.82 29.96
N THR A 172 -29.94 16.05 29.57
CA THR A 172 -30.80 17.23 29.79
C THR A 172 -30.88 18.14 28.56
N ILE A 173 -32.01 18.84 28.44
CA ILE A 173 -32.22 19.92 27.48
C ILE A 173 -32.55 21.18 28.26
N ILE A 174 -31.85 22.28 27.97
CA ILE A 174 -32.17 23.61 28.50
C ILE A 174 -32.82 24.40 27.38
N ALA A 175 -34.11 24.70 27.55
CA ALA A 175 -34.90 25.43 26.57
C ALA A 175 -35.42 26.75 27.15
N SER A 176 -35.38 27.79 26.34
CA SER A 176 -36.00 29.08 26.62
C SER A 176 -37.30 29.22 25.84
N VAL A 177 -38.40 29.43 26.55
CA VAL A 177 -39.75 29.57 26.01
C VAL A 177 -40.22 31.01 26.13
N CYS A 178 -40.71 31.59 25.04
CA CYS A 178 -41.25 32.94 25.00
C CYS A 178 -42.51 33.00 24.13
N PHE A 179 -43.43 33.91 24.45
CA PHE A 179 -44.64 34.15 23.66
C PHE A 179 -44.59 35.56 23.07
N ALA A 180 -44.76 35.69 21.75
CA ALA A 180 -44.54 36.99 21.09
C ALA A 180 -45.63 38.03 21.44
N SER A 181 -46.82 37.60 21.88
CA SER A 181 -47.85 38.47 22.46
C SER A 181 -47.39 39.13 23.75
N ALA A 182 -46.46 38.51 24.48
CA ALA A 182 -45.96 38.98 25.76
C ALA A 182 -44.64 39.76 25.59
N LYS A 183 -44.69 40.87 24.85
CA LYS A 183 -43.50 41.65 24.38
C LYS A 183 -42.51 42.10 25.46
N THR A 184 -42.93 42.18 26.72
CA THR A 184 -42.10 42.59 27.88
C THR A 184 -41.65 41.42 28.75
N MET A 185 -42.02 40.19 28.40
CA MET A 185 -41.75 39.00 29.18
C MET A 185 -40.29 38.56 28.99
N THR A 186 -39.62 38.20 30.08
CA THR A 186 -38.34 37.48 29.97
C THR A 186 -38.63 36.03 29.57
N PRO A 187 -37.86 35.42 28.64
CA PRO A 187 -37.99 34.00 28.34
C PRO A 187 -37.96 33.15 29.61
N VAL A 188 -38.88 32.20 29.70
CA VAL A 188 -38.93 31.20 30.78
C VAL A 188 -37.97 30.09 30.43
N LYS A 189 -36.97 29.87 31.29
CA LYS A 189 -36.01 28.77 31.09
C LYS A 189 -36.57 27.51 31.71
N VAL A 190 -36.55 26.43 30.95
CA VAL A 190 -37.03 25.11 31.34
C VAL A 190 -35.90 24.12 31.16
N ILE A 191 -35.58 23.39 32.21
CA ILE A 191 -34.62 22.29 32.20
C ILE A 191 -35.43 20.99 32.12
N ILE A 192 -35.18 20.19 31.08
CA ILE A 192 -35.98 19.02 30.73
C ILE A 192 -35.08 17.78 30.78
N ASP A 193 -35.56 16.71 31.41
CA ASP A 193 -34.94 15.40 31.31
C ASP A 193 -35.15 14.86 29.89
N ARG A 194 -34.07 14.54 29.19
CA ARG A 194 -34.14 14.16 27.78
C ARG A 194 -34.82 12.80 27.56
N LYS A 195 -34.72 11.88 28.52
CA LYS A 195 -35.26 10.52 28.42
C LYS A 195 -36.72 10.47 28.84
N GLU A 196 -37.03 11.03 30.00
CA GLU A 196 -38.39 11.02 30.56
C GLU A 196 -39.25 12.17 30.02
N LYS A 197 -38.64 13.18 29.38
CA LYS A 197 -39.28 14.42 28.93
C LYS A 197 -39.95 15.21 30.06
N LYS A 198 -39.60 14.92 31.31
CA LYS A 198 -40.12 15.63 32.49
C LYS A 198 -39.37 16.94 32.69
N ILE A 199 -40.07 17.92 33.23
CA ILE A 199 -39.44 19.17 33.66
C ILE A 199 -38.68 18.89 34.96
N ILE A 200 -37.37 19.11 34.95
CA ILE A 200 -36.48 18.94 36.11
C ILE A 200 -36.46 20.23 36.93
N ASP A 201 -36.38 21.37 36.25
CA ASP A 201 -36.36 22.69 36.89
C ASP A 201 -36.89 23.75 35.94
N ILE A 202 -37.34 24.86 36.50
CA ILE A 202 -37.88 25.99 35.75
C ILE A 202 -37.47 27.30 36.41
N ASP A 203 -36.86 28.18 35.63
CA ASP A 203 -36.72 29.59 35.99
C ASP A 203 -37.85 30.36 35.32
N SER A 204 -38.96 30.43 36.06
CA SER A 204 -40.19 31.10 35.65
C SER A 204 -40.29 32.54 36.18
N LYS A 205 -39.28 33.02 36.92
CA LYS A 205 -39.31 34.32 37.65
C LYS A 205 -40.58 34.54 38.50
N GLY A 206 -41.16 33.47 39.04
CA GLY A 206 -42.36 33.52 39.87
C GLY A 206 -43.68 33.35 39.10
N LEU A 207 -43.64 33.10 37.78
CA LEU A 207 -44.85 32.77 37.00
C LEU A 207 -45.42 31.38 37.33
N LEU A 208 -44.55 30.47 37.79
CA LEU A 208 -44.88 29.10 38.16
C LEU A 208 -44.11 28.71 39.42
N THR A 209 -44.78 28.06 40.37
CA THR A 209 -44.12 27.46 41.52
C THR A 209 -43.46 26.14 41.14
N LYS A 210 -42.50 25.67 41.97
CA LYS A 210 -41.86 24.36 41.75
C LYS A 210 -42.85 23.21 41.86
N GLU A 211 -43.77 23.29 42.83
CA GLU A 211 -44.85 22.30 43.05
C GLU A 211 -45.81 22.23 41.85
N GLU A 212 -46.10 23.35 41.20
CA GLU A 212 -46.93 23.38 39.98
C GLU A 212 -46.27 22.72 38.77
N CYS A 213 -44.94 22.52 38.82
CA CYS A 213 -44.18 21.90 37.74
C CYS A 213 -43.72 20.47 38.10
N GLU A 214 -43.98 20.00 39.31
CA GLU A 214 -43.74 18.62 39.71
C GLU A 214 -44.61 17.67 38.87
N ASP A 215 -43.99 16.60 38.35
CA ASP A 215 -44.61 15.58 37.49
C ASP A 215 -45.20 16.05 36.15
N ILE A 216 -44.97 17.30 35.74
CA ILE A 216 -45.37 17.77 34.41
C ILE A 216 -44.35 17.32 33.35
N THR A 217 -44.87 16.71 32.29
CA THR A 217 -44.09 16.40 31.08
C THR A 217 -44.04 17.62 30.17
N PHE A 218 -42.86 17.95 29.65
CA PHE A 218 -42.72 19.02 28.67
C PHE A 218 -43.45 18.64 27.38
N GLY A 219 -44.49 19.42 27.04
CA GLY A 219 -45.38 19.14 25.93
C GLY A 219 -46.47 20.20 25.75
N PRO A 220 -47.47 19.95 24.88
CA PRO A 220 -48.52 20.92 24.56
C PRO A 220 -49.31 21.41 25.78
N GLU A 221 -49.59 20.53 26.73
CA GLU A 221 -50.36 20.86 27.95
C GLU A 221 -49.60 21.84 28.85
N PHE A 222 -48.31 21.58 29.09
CA PHE A 222 -47.44 22.50 29.82
C PHE A 222 -47.35 23.86 29.13
N LEU A 223 -47.14 23.87 27.81
CA LEU A 223 -47.04 25.12 27.04
C LEU A 223 -48.34 25.92 27.06
N TYR A 224 -49.49 25.25 27.02
CA TYR A 224 -50.79 25.88 27.19
C TYR A 224 -50.94 26.50 28.58
N TYR A 225 -50.60 25.74 29.63
CA TYR A 225 -50.68 26.22 31.02
C TYR A 225 -49.76 27.41 31.27
N LEU A 226 -48.50 27.34 30.82
CA LEU A 226 -47.54 28.42 30.89
C LEU A 226 -48.07 29.67 30.15
N ARG A 227 -48.66 29.50 28.97
CA ARG A 227 -49.24 30.61 28.20
C ARG A 227 -50.36 31.31 28.96
N GLN A 228 -51.25 30.57 29.63
CA GLN A 228 -52.32 31.16 30.44
C GLN A 228 -51.75 32.04 31.55
N ARG A 229 -50.75 31.53 32.30
CA ARG A 229 -50.09 32.29 33.38
C ARG A 229 -49.41 33.56 32.89
N VAL A 230 -48.83 33.52 31.70
CA VAL A 230 -48.19 34.68 31.06
C VAL A 230 -49.20 35.74 30.63
N LEU A 231 -50.37 35.33 30.11
CA LEU A 231 -51.38 36.25 29.58
C LEU A 231 -52.31 36.82 30.66
N THR A 232 -52.51 36.11 31.76
CA THR A 232 -53.28 36.57 32.93
C THR A 232 -52.39 36.54 34.18
N PRO A 233 -51.46 37.50 34.32
CA PRO A 233 -50.65 37.60 35.53
C PRO A 233 -51.56 37.95 36.72
N THR A 234 -51.55 37.08 37.74
CA THR A 234 -52.17 37.33 39.05
C THR A 234 -51.39 38.37 39.84
#